data_AF-A0A936TJI8-F1
#
_entry.id   AF-A0A936TJI8-F1
#
_cell.length_a   1.000
_cell.length_b   1.000
_cell.length_c   1.000
_cell.angle_alpha   90.00
_cell.angle_beta   90.00
_cell.angle_gamma   90.00
#
_symmetry.space_group_name_H-M   'P 1'
#
loop_
_entity.id
_entity.type
_entity.pdbx_description
1 polymer ?
#
loop_
_entity_poly.entity_id
_entity_poly.type
_entity_poly.pdbx_seq_one_letter_code
_entity_poly.pdbx_strand_id
1 'polypeptide(L)'
;MDSEDNTLDELLADIAALINQYPVAIEQQATLIHATGKDPELAEKLMKAADTMRDSGNLYLTWAKHYASMAKGNTDATSDDDETDDFDI
;
A
#
# COMPACT_ATOMS: atom_id res chain seq x y z
N MET A 1 13.07 -9.28 -25.67
CA MET A 1 12.04 -9.76 -24.71
C MET A 1 12.07 -8.72 -23.61
N ASP A 2 11.47 -7.54 -23.87
CA ASP A 2 11.72 -6.33 -23.06
C ASP A 2 10.44 -5.54 -22.72
N SER A 3 9.28 -6.01 -23.21
CA SER A 3 8.01 -5.28 -23.08
C SER A 3 7.28 -5.57 -21.76
N GLU A 4 7.37 -6.81 -21.26
CA GLU A 4 6.72 -7.20 -20.00
C GLU A 4 7.44 -6.62 -18.78
N ASP A 5 8.77 -6.51 -18.85
CA ASP A 5 9.60 -6.03 -17.74
C ASP A 5 9.39 -4.54 -17.43
N ASN A 6 9.09 -3.76 -18.47
CA ASN A 6 8.74 -2.34 -18.33
C ASN A 6 7.31 -2.14 -17.79
N THR A 7 6.37 -3.01 -18.17
CA THR A 7 4.95 -2.83 -17.81
C THR A 7 4.72 -2.97 -16.29
N LEU A 8 5.38 -3.93 -15.64
CA LEU A 8 5.25 -4.12 -14.19
C LEU A 8 5.84 -2.96 -13.39
N ASP A 9 6.97 -2.40 -13.82
CA ASP A 9 7.59 -1.26 -13.17
C ASP A 9 6.77 0.02 -13.32
N GLU A 10 6.23 0.27 -14.53
CA GLU A 10 5.33 1.39 -14.79
C GLU A 10 4.07 1.32 -13.93
N LEU A 11 3.40 0.16 -13.89
CA LEU A 11 2.23 -0.05 -13.06
C LEU A 11 2.55 0.08 -11.57
N LEU A 12 3.69 -0.43 -11.12
CA LEU A 12 4.11 -0.32 -9.72
C LEU A 12 4.40 1.13 -9.33
N ALA A 13 4.97 1.93 -10.22
CA ALA A 13 5.18 3.35 -10.01
C ALA A 13 3.85 4.11 -9.90
N ASP A 14 2.90 3.82 -10.79
CA ASP A 14 1.57 4.43 -10.78
C ASP A 14 0.79 4.07 -9.51
N ILE A 15 0.81 2.79 -9.12
CA ILE A 15 0.16 2.34 -7.89
C ILE A 15 0.82 2.98 -6.67
N ALA A 16 2.15 3.06 -6.63
CA ALA A 16 2.85 3.73 -5.53
C ALA A 16 2.47 5.22 -5.43
N ALA A 17 2.31 5.92 -6.56
CA ALA A 17 1.85 7.30 -6.57
C ALA A 17 0.42 7.42 -6.01
N LEU A 18 -0.49 6.56 -6.45
CA LEU A 18 -1.89 6.57 -5.99
C LEU A 18 -2.03 6.20 -4.51
N ILE A 19 -1.33 5.16 -4.04
CA ILE A 19 -1.31 4.73 -2.64
C ILE A 19 -0.83 5.86 -1.71
N ASN A 20 0.10 6.70 -2.18
CA ASN A 20 0.56 7.85 -1.39
C ASN A 20 -0.41 9.04 -1.46
N GLN A 21 -1.03 9.29 -2.61
CA GLN A 21 -1.91 10.44 -2.80
C GLN A 21 -3.31 10.26 -2.19
N TYR A 22 -3.85 9.04 -2.23
CA TYR A 22 -5.22 8.79 -1.80
C TYR A 22 -5.46 9.03 -0.30
N PRO A 23 -4.60 8.57 0.63
CA PRO A 23 -4.71 8.93 2.05
C PRO A 23 -4.68 10.44 2.28
N VAL A 24 -3.82 11.17 1.56
CA VAL A 24 -3.74 12.64 1.66
C VAL A 24 -5.04 13.30 1.24
N ALA A 25 -5.70 12.82 0.18
CA ALA A 25 -7.00 13.33 -0.24
C ALA A 25 -8.08 13.11 0.83
N ILE A 26 -8.02 11.98 1.55
CA ILE A 26 -8.93 11.67 2.64
C ILE A 26 -8.68 12.58 3.86
N GLU A 27 -7.42 12.85 4.20
CA GLU A 27 -7.04 13.79 5.26
C GLU A 27 -7.53 15.22 4.96
N GLN A 28 -7.41 15.65 3.70
CA GLN A 28 -7.91 16.96 3.27
C GLN A 28 -9.42 17.05 3.43
N GLN A 29 -10.15 15.99 3.06
CA GLN A 29 -11.59 15.92 3.24
C GLN A 29 -11.98 15.91 4.73
N ALA A 30 -11.28 15.16 5.57
CA ALA A 30 -11.47 15.14 7.01
C ALA A 30 -11.27 16.54 7.62
N THR A 31 -10.20 17.22 7.20
CA THR A 31 -9.87 18.60 7.61
C THR A 31 -10.98 19.58 7.23
N LEU A 32 -11.54 19.46 6.02
CA LEU A 32 -12.66 20.30 5.59
C LEU A 32 -13.93 20.06 6.42
N ILE A 33 -14.25 18.80 6.71
CA ILE A 33 -15.40 18.42 7.54
C ILE A 33 -15.24 18.99 8.95
N HIS A 34 -14.04 18.87 9.53
CA HIS A 34 -13.71 19.43 10.84
C HIS A 34 -13.80 20.97 10.84
N ALA A 35 -13.20 21.64 9.86
CA ALA A 35 -13.19 23.09 9.75
C ALA A 35 -14.59 23.70 9.54
N THR A 36 -15.49 22.96 8.89
CA THR A 36 -16.88 23.38 8.69
C THR A 36 -17.80 23.05 9.86
N GLY A 37 -17.28 22.40 10.91
CA GLY A 37 -18.02 22.04 12.11
C GLY A 37 -19.18 21.07 11.87
N LYS A 38 -19.16 20.34 10.75
CA LYS A 38 -20.29 19.49 10.32
C LYS A 38 -20.41 18.23 11.17
N ASP A 39 -19.35 17.43 11.18
CA ASP A 39 -19.33 16.13 11.86
C ASP A 39 -17.91 15.80 12.34
N PRO A 40 -17.59 16.13 13.60
CA PRO A 40 -16.27 15.88 14.18
C PRO A 40 -15.93 14.38 14.27
N GLU A 41 -16.93 13.52 14.50
CA GLU A 41 -16.73 12.08 14.63
C GLU A 41 -16.36 11.46 13.27
N LEU A 42 -17.05 11.88 12.21
CA LEU A 42 -16.70 11.50 10.85
C LEU A 42 -15.30 11.99 10.47
N ALA A 43 -14.95 13.23 10.80
CA ALA A 43 -13.61 13.76 10.53
C ALA A 43 -12.52 12.92 11.23
N GLU A 44 -12.69 12.58 12.51
CA GLU A 44 -11.73 11.74 13.24
C GLU A 44 -11.63 10.33 12.64
N LYS A 45 -12.76 9.72 12.25
CA LYS A 45 -12.79 8.42 11.56
C LYS A 45 -12.02 8.44 10.26
N LEU A 46 -12.18 9.51 9.46
CA LEU A 46 -11.49 9.66 8.18
C LEU A 46 -9.97 9.85 8.36
N MET A 47 -9.53 10.59 9.38
CA MET A 47 -8.10 10.70 9.69
C MET A 47 -7.49 9.33 10.01
N LYS A 48 -8.12 8.55 10.89
CA LYS A 48 -7.67 7.18 11.21
C LYS A 48 -7.70 6.25 10.00
N ALA A 49 -8.71 6.40 9.14
CA ALA A 49 -8.79 5.65 7.90
C ALA A 49 -7.62 5.99 6.96
N ALA A 50 -7.23 7.26 6.83
CA ALA A 50 -6.08 7.67 6.03
C ALA A 50 -4.77 7.04 6.53
N ASP A 51 -4.54 7.03 7.84
CA ASP A 51 -3.38 6.36 8.44
C ASP A 51 -3.39 4.86 8.13
N THR A 52 -4.54 4.20 8.32
CA THR A 52 -4.71 2.78 8.01
C THR A 52 -4.44 2.46 6.53
N MET A 53 -4.90 3.33 5.62
CA MET A 53 -4.67 3.19 4.18
C MET A 53 -3.20 3.37 3.81
N ARG A 54 -2.48 4.27 4.49
CA ARG A 54 -1.04 4.45 4.31
C ARG A 54 -0.28 3.20 4.74
N ASP A 55 -0.60 2.65 5.91
CA ASP A 55 0.08 1.47 6.45
C ASP A 55 -0.18 0.22 5.59
N SER A 56 -1.44 -0.04 5.26
CA SER A 56 -1.82 -1.15 4.37
C SER A 56 -1.25 -0.99 2.96
N GLY A 57 -1.20 0.24 2.44
CA GLY A 57 -0.58 0.55 1.16
C GLY A 57 0.93 0.29 1.15
N ASN A 58 1.65 0.64 2.22
CA ASN A 58 3.08 0.34 2.36
C ASN A 58 3.34 -1.17 2.39
N LEU A 59 2.49 -1.93 3.08
CA LEU A 59 2.55 -3.39 3.08
C LEU A 59 2.33 -3.96 1.67
N TYR A 60 1.30 -3.49 0.96
CA TYR A 60 1.06 -3.88 -0.43
C TYR A 60 2.27 -3.61 -1.32
N LEU A 61 2.85 -2.41 -1.24
CA LEU A 61 4.01 -2.03 -2.07
C LEU A 61 5.25 -2.87 -1.78
N THR A 62 5.42 -3.34 -0.55
CA THR A 62 6.51 -4.25 -0.18
C THR A 62 6.38 -5.57 -0.93
N TRP A 63 5.19 -6.18 -0.88
CA TRP A 63 4.92 -7.43 -1.59
C TRP A 63 4.93 -7.28 -3.11
N ALA A 64 4.36 -6.19 -3.65
CA ALA A 64 4.36 -5.93 -5.08
C ALA A 64 5.79 -5.80 -5.64
N LYS A 65 6.69 -5.10 -4.91
CA LYS A 65 8.12 -5.02 -5.26
C LYS A 65 8.81 -6.38 -5.19
N HIS A 66 8.53 -7.15 -4.14
CA HIS A 66 9.09 -8.49 -3.98
C HIS A 66 8.75 -9.39 -5.18
N TYR A 67 7.46 -9.47 -5.55
CA TYR A 67 7.04 -10.30 -6.68
C TYR A 67 7.49 -9.76 -8.04
N ALA A 68 7.57 -8.44 -8.23
CA ALA A 68 8.16 -7.85 -9.44
C ALA A 68 9.66 -8.22 -9.57
N SER A 69 10.41 -8.20 -8.46
CA SER A 69 11.79 -8.67 -8.44
C SER A 69 11.91 -10.17 -8.73
N MET A 70 11.02 -11.00 -8.20
CA MET A 70 10.98 -12.44 -8.52
C MET A 70 10.72 -12.68 -10.01
N ALA A 71 9.79 -11.94 -10.61
CA ALA A 71 9.46 -12.06 -12.03
C ALA A 71 10.64 -11.73 -12.96
N LYS A 72 11.55 -10.85 -12.50
CA LYS A 72 12.81 -10.48 -13.19
C LYS A 72 13.90 -11.54 -13.11
N GLY A 73 13.65 -12.68 -12.48
CA GLY A 73 14.65 -13.73 -12.27
C GLY A 73 15.67 -13.36 -11.18
N ASN A 74 15.41 -12.31 -10.39
CA ASN A 74 16.20 -11.99 -9.21
C ASN A 74 15.70 -12.85 -8.04
N THR A 75 15.94 -14.16 -8.15
CA THR A 75 15.58 -15.19 -7.16
C THR A 75 16.62 -15.35 -6.05
N ASP A 76 17.65 -14.52 -6.02
CA ASP A 76 18.75 -14.58 -5.03
C ASP A 76 18.37 -13.92 -3.68
N ALA A 77 17.11 -14.11 -3.26
CA ALA A 77 16.74 -14.08 -1.86
C ALA A 77 16.43 -15.54 -1.46
N THR A 78 17.45 -16.38 -1.45
CA THR A 78 17.34 -17.73 -0.91
C THR A 78 16.96 -17.65 0.56
N SER A 79 15.78 -18.21 0.88
CA SER A 79 15.60 -19.20 1.92
C SER A 79 16.04 -18.81 3.34
N ASP A 80 15.11 -18.31 4.16
CA ASP A 80 15.03 -18.70 5.56
C ASP A 80 13.57 -18.57 6.05
N ASP A 81 13.07 -19.70 6.56
CA ASP A 81 11.80 -19.95 7.25
C ASP A 81 10.46 -19.67 6.55
N ASP A 82 10.09 -20.65 5.73
CA ASP A 82 8.75 -21.25 5.80
C ASP A 82 8.69 -22.15 7.07
N GLU A 83 8.63 -21.54 8.27
CA GLU A 83 8.31 -22.22 9.53
C GLU A 83 7.17 -21.48 10.25
N THR A 84 5.95 -21.59 9.70
CA THR A 84 4.74 -21.64 10.56
C THR A 84 3.75 -22.67 10.01
N ASP A 85 4.22 -23.92 9.90
CA ASP A 85 3.38 -25.09 10.17
C ASP A 85 3.09 -25.10 11.70
N ASP A 86 2.15 -24.29 12.15
CA ASP A 86 1.50 -24.45 13.48
C ASP A 86 0.29 -23.50 13.60
N PHE A 87 -0.75 -23.80 12.84
CA PHE A 87 -2.13 -23.43 13.22
C PHE A 87 -2.98 -24.69 13.30
N ASP A 88 -2.64 -25.56 14.25
CA ASP A 88 -3.63 -26.45 14.86
C ASP A 88 -4.42 -25.64 15.91
N ILE A 89 -5.64 -25.21 15.54
CA ILE A 89 -6.77 -24.97 16.45
C ILE A 89 -7.96 -25.79 15.96
#